data_AF-A0A258HNS3-F1
#
_entry.id   AF-A0A258HNS3-F1
#
_cell.length_a   1.000
_cell.length_b   1.000
_cell.length_c   1.000
_cell.angle_alpha   90.00
_cell.angle_beta   90.00
_cell.angle_gamma   90.00
#
_symmetry.space_group_name_H-M   'P 1'
#
loop_
_entity.id
_entity.type
_entity.pdbx_description
1 polymer ?
#
loop_
_entity_poly.entity_id
_entity_poly.type
_entity_poly.pdbx_seq_one_letter_code
_entity_poly.pdbx_strand_id
1 'polypeptide(L)'
;GTLGASMVEGRISQGVVVGDGSDIGGGASIMGTLSGGGTHRVAIGERALLGANSGIGISIGDDSVVEAGLYVTAGQKVVVVVDGTVGADGQPRTVKAAELSGVPGLLFRRSSLTGAVEVLPRTGAGVQLNEALHA
;
A
#
# COMPACT_ATOMS: atom_id res chain seq x y z
N GLY A 1 9.66 10.76 10.54
CA GLY A 1 9.39 10.48 11.96
C GLY A 1 7.92 10.20 12.15
N THR A 2 7.51 9.84 13.36
CA THR A 2 6.09 9.57 13.68
C THR A 2 5.39 10.86 14.13
N LEU A 3 4.10 10.99 13.82
CA LEU A 3 3.25 12.11 14.26
C LEU A 3 2.46 11.79 15.54
N GLY A 4 2.49 10.54 15.98
CA GLY A 4 1.78 10.07 17.16
C GLY A 4 2.38 8.78 17.72
N ALA A 5 1.55 8.02 18.41
CA ALA A 5 1.90 6.71 18.94
C ALA A 5 2.05 5.71 17.78
N SER A 6 3.22 5.08 17.68
CA SER A 6 3.52 4.12 16.61
C SER A 6 4.50 3.08 17.13
N MET A 7 4.28 1.80 16.82
CA MET A 7 5.32 0.79 16.96
C MET A 7 6.28 0.91 15.77
N VAL A 8 7.59 1.03 16.02
CA VAL A 8 8.59 1.14 14.95
C VAL A 8 9.70 0.10 15.12
N GLU A 9 9.60 -0.98 14.36
CA GLU A 9 10.57 -2.07 14.31
C GLU A 9 11.23 -2.21 12.91
N GLY A 10 10.89 -1.32 11.98
CA GLY A 10 11.44 -1.24 10.63
C GLY A 10 12.25 0.04 10.36
N ARG A 11 12.50 0.32 9.08
CA ARG A 11 13.31 1.46 8.59
C ARG A 11 12.41 2.56 8.02
N ILE A 12 12.53 3.76 8.58
CA ILE A 12 11.89 4.99 8.09
C ILE A 12 12.95 5.85 7.38
N SER A 13 12.85 6.02 6.07
CA SER A 13 13.79 6.86 5.31
C SER A 13 13.64 8.34 5.63
N GLN A 14 14.67 9.13 5.27
CA GLN A 14 14.63 10.59 5.42
C GLN A 14 13.39 11.20 4.74
N GLY A 15 12.72 12.11 5.43
CA GLY A 15 11.57 12.85 4.90
C GLY A 15 10.24 12.10 4.94
N VAL A 16 10.25 10.82 5.31
CA VAL A 16 9.05 10.01 5.51
C VAL A 16 8.38 10.39 6.82
N VAL A 17 7.06 10.49 6.76
CA VAL A 17 6.19 10.75 7.91
C VAL A 17 5.28 9.55 8.13
N VAL A 18 5.06 9.19 9.39
CA VAL A 18 4.18 8.09 9.81
C VAL A 18 3.09 8.66 10.71
N GLY A 19 1.82 8.42 10.35
CA GLY A 19 0.65 8.87 11.09
C GLY A 19 0.46 8.16 12.44
N ASP A 20 -0.45 8.69 13.25
CA ASP A 20 -0.79 8.14 14.56
C ASP A 20 -1.42 6.74 14.46
N GLY A 21 -1.11 5.88 15.43
CA GLY A 21 -1.59 4.51 15.51
C GLY A 21 -1.05 3.56 14.43
N SER A 22 -0.10 4.00 13.60
CA SER A 22 0.50 3.17 12.56
C SER A 22 1.67 2.33 13.07
N ASP A 23 1.71 1.06 12.66
CA ASP A 23 2.72 0.10 13.08
C ASP A 23 3.65 -0.30 11.92
N ILE A 24 4.95 -0.14 12.15
CA ILE A 24 6.02 -0.49 11.22
C ILE A 24 6.68 -1.77 11.71
N GLY A 25 6.26 -2.92 11.18
CA GLY A 25 6.70 -4.23 11.61
C GLY A 25 8.21 -4.49 11.43
N GLY A 26 8.72 -5.46 12.20
CA GLY A 26 10.13 -5.83 12.24
C GLY A 26 10.77 -5.99 10.87
N GLY A 27 11.81 -5.19 10.59
CA GLY A 27 12.57 -5.26 9.34
C GLY A 27 11.89 -4.64 8.11
N ALA A 28 10.68 -4.06 8.25
CA ALA A 28 9.99 -3.39 7.15
C ALA A 28 10.81 -2.22 6.55
N SER A 29 10.58 -1.91 5.28
CA SER A 29 11.34 -0.90 4.53
C SER A 29 10.43 0.19 3.97
N ILE A 30 10.65 1.45 4.35
CA ILE A 30 9.95 2.57 3.73
C ILE A 30 10.91 3.37 2.86
N MET A 31 10.67 3.41 1.55
CA MET A 31 11.42 4.24 0.61
C MET A 31 11.18 5.73 0.92
N GLY A 32 12.20 6.58 0.81
CA GLY A 32 12.08 8.01 1.13
C GLY A 32 11.38 8.82 0.03
N THR A 33 11.99 8.83 -1.14
CA THR A 33 11.50 9.53 -2.33
C THR A 33 11.32 8.52 -3.44
N LEU A 34 10.27 8.67 -4.26
CA LEU A 34 10.13 7.83 -5.46
C LEU A 34 11.36 8.01 -6.36
N SER A 35 12.08 6.90 -6.61
CA SER A 35 13.27 6.90 -7.45
C SER A 35 12.92 7.32 -8.89
N GLY A 36 13.52 8.41 -9.36
CA GLY A 36 13.23 9.03 -10.66
C GLY A 36 13.34 10.56 -10.70
N GLY A 37 13.90 11.20 -9.66
CA GLY A 37 13.95 12.66 -9.54
C GLY A 37 12.69 13.28 -8.92
N GLY A 38 11.82 12.47 -8.32
CA GLY A 38 10.55 12.92 -7.75
C GLY A 38 10.73 13.76 -6.49
N THR A 39 9.94 14.82 -6.36
CA THR A 39 9.74 15.59 -5.12
C THR A 39 8.80 14.91 -4.14
N HIS A 40 8.08 13.88 -4.58
CA HIS A 40 7.07 13.19 -3.78
C HIS A 40 7.72 12.33 -2.70
N ARG A 41 7.49 12.71 -1.45
CA ARG A 41 7.93 11.98 -0.26
C ARG A 41 6.87 10.97 0.12
N VAL A 42 7.29 9.75 0.38
CA VAL A 42 6.40 8.70 0.86
C VAL A 42 5.91 9.05 2.27
N ALA A 43 4.60 8.92 2.48
CA ALA A 43 3.96 9.04 3.78
C ALA A 43 3.19 7.76 4.12
N ILE A 44 3.10 7.45 5.41
CA ILE A 44 2.21 6.43 5.96
C ILE A 44 1.11 7.18 6.70
N GLY A 45 -0.15 6.87 6.37
CA GLY A 45 -1.34 7.38 7.04
C GLY A 45 -1.45 6.92 8.49
N GLU A 46 -2.63 7.12 9.07
CA GLU A 46 -2.98 6.69 10.42
C GLU A 46 -3.50 5.26 10.46
N ARG A 47 -3.28 4.55 11.58
CA ARG A 47 -3.78 3.17 11.80
C ARG A 47 -3.41 2.17 10.69
N ALA A 48 -2.32 2.46 9.98
CA ALA A 48 -1.78 1.60 8.94
C ALA A 48 -0.86 0.54 9.55
N LEU A 49 -0.74 -0.62 8.90
CA LEU A 49 0.12 -1.71 9.33
C LEU A 49 1.04 -2.15 8.19
N LEU A 50 2.35 -1.99 8.39
CA LEU A 50 3.35 -2.62 7.53
C LEU A 50 3.81 -3.92 8.18
N GLY A 51 3.52 -5.06 7.56
CA GLY A 51 3.92 -6.36 8.10
C GLY A 51 5.44 -6.52 8.19
N ALA A 52 5.91 -7.45 9.03
CA ALA A 52 7.33 -7.73 9.19
C ALA A 52 8.00 -8.03 7.83
N ASN A 53 9.19 -7.49 7.61
CA ASN A 53 9.96 -7.60 6.36
C ASN A 53 9.23 -7.14 5.09
N SER A 54 8.12 -6.41 5.21
CA SER A 54 7.48 -5.76 4.07
C SER A 54 8.33 -4.60 3.52
N GLY A 55 7.96 -4.06 2.37
CA GLY A 55 8.53 -2.82 1.89
C GLY A 55 7.59 -2.02 1.03
N ILE A 56 7.71 -0.70 1.06
CA ILE A 56 6.83 0.21 0.33
C ILE A 56 7.61 1.31 -0.37
N GLY A 57 7.28 1.49 -1.65
CA GLY A 57 7.78 2.55 -2.54
C GLY A 57 6.70 3.54 -2.99
N ILE A 58 5.53 3.51 -2.34
CA ILE A 58 4.38 4.41 -2.55
C ILE A 58 3.90 4.92 -1.20
N SER A 59 3.10 5.99 -1.16
CA SER A 59 2.44 6.36 0.10
C SER A 59 1.34 5.36 0.44
N ILE A 60 1.15 5.09 1.73
CA ILE A 60 0.12 4.18 2.23
C ILE A 60 -0.92 5.03 2.96
N GLY A 61 -2.18 4.90 2.56
CA GLY A 61 -3.27 5.66 3.18
C GLY A 61 -3.64 5.13 4.57
N ASP A 62 -4.57 5.83 5.20
CA ASP A 62 -5.09 5.44 6.51
C ASP A 62 -5.69 4.04 6.48
N ASP A 63 -5.67 3.36 7.63
CA ASP A 63 -6.31 2.06 7.83
C ASP A 63 -5.84 0.97 6.85
N SER A 64 -4.71 1.16 6.17
CA SER A 64 -4.22 0.24 5.14
C SER A 64 -3.23 -0.78 5.70
N VAL A 65 -3.11 -1.94 5.05
CA VAL A 65 -2.25 -3.05 5.46
C VAL A 65 -1.38 -3.50 4.29
N VAL A 66 -0.10 -3.75 4.57
CA VAL A 66 0.81 -4.45 3.67
C VAL A 66 1.22 -5.75 4.32
N GLU A 67 0.98 -6.87 3.64
CA GLU A 67 1.36 -8.21 4.11
C GLU A 67 2.86 -8.29 4.46
N ALA A 68 3.18 -9.09 5.48
CA ALA A 68 4.55 -9.43 5.81
C ALA A 68 5.31 -10.01 4.60
N GLY A 69 6.56 -9.60 4.41
CA GLY A 69 7.41 -10.04 3.31
C GLY A 69 7.04 -9.49 1.92
N LEU A 70 5.94 -8.75 1.77
CA LEU A 70 5.59 -8.12 0.49
C LEU A 70 6.30 -6.78 0.32
N TYR A 71 7.03 -6.63 -0.79
CA TYR A 71 7.54 -5.33 -1.23
C TYR A 71 6.70 -4.77 -2.38
N VAL A 72 6.06 -3.62 -2.15
CA VAL A 72 5.24 -2.88 -3.12
C VAL A 72 6.04 -1.72 -3.69
N THR A 73 6.47 -1.81 -4.94
CA THR A 73 7.16 -0.72 -5.66
C THR A 73 6.17 0.06 -6.51
N ALA A 74 6.44 1.34 -6.78
CA ALA A 74 5.54 2.20 -7.55
C ALA A 74 5.16 1.65 -8.95
N GLY A 75 6.13 1.00 -9.62
CA GLY A 75 5.91 0.40 -10.94
C GLY A 75 5.29 -1.01 -10.91
N GLN A 76 5.12 -1.61 -9.72
CA GLN A 76 4.55 -2.94 -9.60
C GLN A 76 3.10 -2.93 -10.07
N LYS A 77 2.78 -3.86 -10.97
CA LYS A 77 1.41 -4.13 -11.36
C LYS A 77 0.73 -4.93 -10.25
N VAL A 78 -0.42 -4.45 -9.79
CA VAL A 78 -1.23 -5.09 -8.76
C VAL A 78 -2.60 -5.43 -9.33
N VAL A 79 -3.07 -6.63 -9.02
CA VAL A 79 -4.40 -7.09 -9.38
C VAL A 79 -5.40 -6.50 -8.40
N VAL A 80 -6.35 -5.74 -8.90
CA VAL A 80 -7.46 -5.19 -8.13
C VAL A 80 -8.47 -6.31 -7.92
N VAL A 81 -8.60 -6.78 -6.68
CA VAL A 81 -9.57 -7.80 -6.31
C VAL A 81 -10.69 -7.10 -5.54
N VAL A 82 -11.75 -6.80 -6.27
CA VAL A 82 -13.03 -6.33 -5.75
C VAL A 82 -14.10 -7.32 -6.20
N ASP A 83 -15.03 -7.64 -5.31
CA ASP A 83 -16.11 -8.59 -5.61
C ASP A 83 -16.87 -8.16 -6.87
N GLY A 84 -16.94 -9.06 -7.85
CA GLY A 84 -17.72 -8.88 -9.08
C GLY A 84 -17.12 -7.95 -10.13
N THR A 85 -15.96 -7.31 -9.90
CA THR A 85 -15.33 -6.45 -10.91
C THR A 85 -14.28 -7.23 -11.71
N VAL A 86 -14.66 -7.63 -12.92
CA VAL A 86 -13.72 -7.93 -13.99
C VAL A 86 -13.50 -6.67 -14.83
N GLY A 87 -12.33 -6.53 -15.44
CA GLY A 87 -12.06 -5.51 -16.44
C GLY A 87 -13.01 -5.62 -17.64
N ALA A 88 -13.02 -4.61 -18.51
CA ALA A 88 -13.87 -4.59 -19.70
C ALA A 88 -13.63 -5.77 -20.66
N ASP A 89 -12.48 -6.44 -20.53
CA ASP A 89 -12.04 -7.63 -21.25
C ASP A 89 -12.38 -8.96 -20.53
N GLY A 90 -13.07 -8.89 -19.38
CA GLY A 90 -13.37 -10.05 -18.55
C GLY A 90 -12.20 -10.55 -17.70
N GLN A 91 -11.05 -9.87 -17.71
CA GLN A 91 -9.86 -10.25 -16.93
C GLN A 91 -9.78 -9.50 -15.60
N PRO A 92 -9.02 -9.99 -14.60
CA PRO A 92 -8.76 -9.24 -13.38
C PRO A 92 -8.13 -7.88 -13.70
N ARG A 93 -8.78 -6.80 -13.26
CA ARG A 93 -8.27 -5.43 -13.47
C ARG A 93 -6.90 -5.31 -12.81
N THR A 94 -5.95 -4.72 -13.53
CA THR A 94 -4.59 -4.50 -13.03
C THR A 94 -4.22 -3.03 -13.16
N VAL A 95 -3.61 -2.47 -12.12
CA VAL A 95 -3.13 -1.07 -12.08
C VAL A 95 -1.69 -1.01 -11.60
N LYS A 96 -0.97 0.09 -11.81
CA LYS A 96 0.31 0.31 -11.13
C LYS A 96 0.06 0.69 -9.68
N ALA A 97 0.88 0.21 -8.76
CA ALA A 97 0.77 0.57 -7.35
C ALA A 97 0.87 2.08 -7.10
N ALA A 98 1.58 2.82 -7.96
CA ALA A 98 1.63 4.29 -7.92
C ALA A 98 0.24 4.95 -7.98
N GLU A 99 -0.72 4.36 -8.70
CA GLU A 99 -2.10 4.86 -8.84
C GLU A 99 -2.91 4.69 -7.54
N LEU A 100 -2.42 3.89 -6.60
CA LEU A 100 -3.06 3.61 -5.31
C LEU A 100 -2.38 4.36 -4.15
N SER A 101 -1.38 5.20 -4.46
CA SER A 101 -0.57 5.88 -3.45
C SER A 101 -1.44 6.80 -2.58
N GLY A 102 -1.49 6.51 -1.28
CA GLY A 102 -2.24 7.28 -0.30
C GLY A 102 -3.74 6.96 -0.22
N VAL A 103 -4.25 6.04 -1.04
CA VAL A 103 -5.65 5.59 -0.94
C VAL A 103 -5.83 4.83 0.39
N PRO A 104 -6.82 5.19 1.22
CA PRO A 104 -7.04 4.55 2.51
C PRO A 104 -7.75 3.19 2.39
N GLY A 105 -7.71 2.40 3.45
CA GLY A 105 -8.48 1.16 3.60
C GLY A 105 -8.05 0.04 2.65
N LEU A 106 -6.82 0.03 2.15
CA LEU A 106 -6.33 -0.99 1.22
C LEU A 106 -5.57 -2.11 1.94
N LEU A 107 -5.73 -3.34 1.46
CA LEU A 107 -4.91 -4.49 1.81
C LEU A 107 -4.09 -4.89 0.59
N PHE A 108 -2.76 -4.77 0.70
CA PHE A 108 -1.81 -5.32 -0.26
C PHE A 108 -1.33 -6.69 0.21
N ARG A 109 -1.47 -7.71 -0.65
CA ARG A 109 -1.02 -9.07 -0.37
C ARG A 109 -0.45 -9.74 -1.61
N ARG A 110 0.22 -10.87 -1.43
CA ARG A 110 0.59 -11.78 -2.51
C ARG A 110 -0.24 -13.05 -2.38
N SER A 111 -0.90 -13.44 -3.47
CA SER A 111 -1.54 -14.74 -3.53
C SER A 111 -0.49 -15.84 -3.39
N SER A 112 -0.64 -16.68 -2.36
CA SER A 112 0.24 -17.83 -2.14
C SER A 112 0.03 -18.95 -3.18
N LEU A 113 -1.07 -18.92 -3.92
CA LEU A 113 -1.37 -19.90 -4.97
C LEU A 113 -0.85 -19.47 -6.33
N THR A 114 -0.97 -18.18 -6.69
CA THR A 114 -0.64 -17.69 -8.04
C THR A 114 0.62 -16.83 -8.08
N GLY A 115 1.09 -16.34 -6.93
CA GLY A 115 2.17 -15.36 -6.84
C GLY A 115 1.78 -13.95 -7.25
N ALA A 116 0.53 -13.72 -7.69
CA ALA A 116 0.05 -12.39 -8.07
C ALA A 116 0.06 -11.46 -6.85
N VAL A 117 0.52 -10.22 -7.04
CA VAL A 117 0.34 -9.16 -6.05
C VAL A 117 -1.05 -8.58 -6.24
N GLU A 118 -1.83 -8.59 -5.17
CA GLU A 118 -3.23 -8.22 -5.13
C GLU A 118 -3.43 -7.02 -4.22
N VAL A 119 -4.43 -6.21 -4.55
CA VAL A 119 -4.96 -5.16 -3.69
C VAL A 119 -6.45 -5.34 -3.50
N LEU A 120 -6.92 -5.22 -2.26
CA LEU A 120 -8.31 -5.41 -1.84
C LEU A 120 -8.76 -4.28 -0.91
N PRO A 121 -10.04 -3.90 -0.92
CA PRO A 121 -10.61 -3.08 0.14
C PRO A 121 -10.64 -3.89 1.46
N ARG A 122 -10.18 -3.31 2.57
CA ARG A 122 -10.18 -3.98 3.88
C ARG A 122 -11.57 -4.16 4.49
N THR A 123 -12.48 -3.23 4.22
CA THR A 123 -13.80 -3.19 4.86
C THR A 123 -14.92 -3.45 3.87
N GLY A 124 -14.80 -4.44 2.98
CA GLY A 124 -15.89 -4.92 2.10
C GLY A 124 -16.53 -3.89 1.14
N ALA A 125 -16.17 -2.62 1.23
CA ALA A 125 -16.70 -1.50 0.47
C ALA A 125 -15.87 -1.34 -0.81
N GLY A 126 -16.05 -2.26 -1.75
CA GLY A 126 -15.41 -2.24 -3.07
C GLY A 126 -15.65 -0.97 -3.90
N VAL A 127 -16.66 -0.17 -3.54
CA VAL A 127 -17.06 1.05 -4.24
C VAL A 127 -15.97 2.13 -4.17
N GLN A 128 -15.32 2.31 -3.01
CA GLN A 128 -14.31 3.36 -2.82
C GLN A 128 -13.04 3.12 -3.66
N LEU A 129 -12.64 1.86 -3.83
CA LEU A 129 -11.49 1.53 -4.67
C LEU A 129 -11.78 1.80 -6.14
N ASN A 130 -12.99 1.54 -6.60
CA ASN A 130 -13.33 1.80 -8.00
C ASN A 130 -13.40 3.30 -8.30
N GLU A 131 -13.96 4.12 -7.41
CA GLU A 131 -13.98 5.58 -7.54
C GLU A 131 -12.56 6.18 -7.54
N ALA A 132 -11.68 5.75 -6.62
CA ALA A 132 -10.30 6.22 -6.56
C ALA A 132 -9.50 5.90 -7.84
N LEU A 133 -9.86 4.82 -8.55
CA LEU A 133 -9.23 4.41 -9.80
C LEU A 133 -9.79 5.12 -11.05
N HIS A 134 -10.83 5.95 -10.90
CA HIS A 134 -11.50 6.65 -11.99
C HIS A 134 -11.56 8.18 -11.81
N ALA A 135 -11.01 8.69 -10.71
CA ALA A 135 -10.93 10.13 -10.40
C ALA A 135 -9.75 10.84 -11.08
#